data_AF-A0A933JWA7-F1
#
_entry.id   AF-A0A933JWA7-F1
#
_cell.length_a   1.000
_cell.length_b   1.000
_cell.length_c   1.000
_cell.angle_alpha   90.00
_cell.angle_beta   90.00
_cell.angle_gamma   90.00
#
_symmetry.space_group_name_H-M   'P 1'
#
loop_
_entity.id
_entity.type
_entity.pdbx_description
1 polymer ?
#
loop_
_entity_poly.entity_id
_entity_poly.type
_entity_poly.pdbx_seq_one_letter_code
_entity_poly.pdbx_strand_id
1 'polypeptide(L)'
;MACHGDVTAFDSAHDPAALGCWVCHQGDRSQRAAGLAHRGMIPVPGNLSSVGMTCGRAGCHAELAARVSTSLMATARGIVSVDRFVFGEQPTPDGEVPISAVGTSPADTHLRQLCSTCHLSKSKDTPGPVTELSRGGGCVACHLRENGPRPAHPGLTIDVRDENCFGCHSRSGRISLSYAGWMESDGTKPGTRELLDGRSVEPSSDDVHHARGMACIDCHTAEETMGDGRLHLHEEQATHVRCETCHRLTRARTASAGDWNREVAVIITLRAARAGRQPTNSALVEDRSGEVLTHARPLAGGVVELFGKLDGLRRLATPPSRACRAIRGHDRLSCQSCHSTWISRCSGCHTQRDERGEWVEYEVMPRATPPTLGILERDGRSTIEPFAPGMVLTLGMGPRTDPLPEASSSLIGPRARFARLYAFAAPHTTRREARGCESCHRDPEALGYGHGTLRIVEEKGEPRWMFEPTYELSPFDRLPKDAWIRFRSEPAGSASTRKEARPLDLQTQDRALRVGACLSCHDATKDRRLFEDFGESLRGLSSSCRFPGRVTK
;
A
#
# COMPACT_ATOMS: atom_id res chain seq x y z
N MET A 1 -29.24 25.81 18.71
CA MET A 1 -28.73 26.92 19.54
C MET A 1 -29.47 27.09 20.87
N ALA A 2 -30.81 27.11 20.91
CA ALA A 2 -31.55 27.31 22.18
C ALA A 2 -31.27 26.25 23.28
N CYS A 3 -30.94 25.01 22.91
CA CYS A 3 -30.65 23.91 23.85
C CYS A 3 -29.16 23.54 23.98
N HIS A 4 -28.31 24.04 23.06
CA HIS A 4 -26.89 23.66 22.93
C HIS A 4 -26.04 24.92 22.68
N GLY A 5 -26.37 26.01 23.37
CA GLY A 5 -25.67 27.29 23.22
C GLY A 5 -24.29 27.34 23.88
N ASP A 6 -23.99 26.34 24.71
CA ASP A 6 -22.73 26.10 25.40
C ASP A 6 -21.71 25.31 24.56
N VAL A 7 -22.14 24.76 23.42
CA VAL A 7 -21.25 24.05 22.49
C VAL A 7 -20.37 25.06 21.76
N THR A 8 -19.07 24.80 21.73
CA THR A 8 -18.04 25.73 21.23
C THR A 8 -17.10 25.07 20.23
N ALA A 9 -16.11 25.83 19.76
CA ALA A 9 -15.02 25.36 18.89
C ALA A 9 -15.45 24.89 17.49
N PHE A 10 -16.49 25.51 16.91
CA PHE A 10 -16.86 25.31 15.51
C PHE A 10 -15.85 25.97 14.57
N ASP A 11 -15.62 25.35 13.42
CA ASP A 11 -14.91 26.02 12.33
C ASP A 11 -15.83 26.99 11.60
N SER A 12 -15.27 28.07 11.06
CA SER A 12 -16.04 29.13 10.42
C SER A 12 -16.81 28.68 9.18
N ALA A 13 -16.36 27.61 8.50
CA ALA A 13 -17.02 27.10 7.30
C ALA A 13 -18.26 26.25 7.63
N HIS A 14 -18.31 25.67 8.83
CA HIS A 14 -19.42 24.83 9.31
C HIS A 14 -20.08 25.37 10.59
N ASP A 15 -20.07 26.69 10.80
CA ASP A 15 -20.65 27.31 11.98
C ASP A 15 -22.18 27.08 12.06
N PRO A 16 -22.69 26.42 13.11
CA PRO A 16 -24.13 26.19 13.27
C PRO A 16 -24.93 27.46 13.53
N ALA A 17 -24.31 28.60 13.86
CA ALA A 17 -24.99 29.88 13.88
C ALA A 17 -25.48 30.28 12.47
N ALA A 18 -24.74 29.91 11.43
CA ALA A 18 -25.11 30.16 10.04
C ALA A 18 -25.92 29.00 9.42
N LEU A 19 -25.52 27.75 9.68
CA LEU A 19 -26.09 26.57 9.03
C LEU A 19 -27.21 25.89 9.85
N GLY A 20 -27.06 25.90 11.18
CA GLY A 20 -27.86 25.09 12.10
C GLY A 20 -27.36 23.64 12.22
N CYS A 21 -27.36 23.10 13.45
CA CYS A 21 -26.89 21.74 13.75
C CYS A 21 -27.60 20.65 12.90
N TRP A 22 -28.88 20.86 12.58
CA TRP A 22 -29.71 19.92 11.82
C TRP A 22 -29.19 19.68 10.40
N VAL A 23 -28.42 20.60 9.83
CA VAL A 23 -27.87 20.42 8.46
C VAL A 23 -26.94 19.22 8.40
N CYS A 24 -26.16 18.99 9.46
CA CYS A 24 -25.26 17.86 9.57
C CYS A 24 -25.93 16.70 10.31
N HIS A 25 -26.57 16.98 11.44
CA HIS A 25 -27.07 15.93 12.34
C HIS A 25 -28.53 15.54 12.10
N GLN A 26 -29.24 16.16 11.16
CA GLN A 26 -30.69 15.93 10.95
C GLN A 26 -31.51 16.12 12.24
N GLY A 27 -32.61 15.39 12.40
CA GLY A 27 -33.58 15.58 13.48
C GLY A 27 -34.72 16.55 13.13
N ASP A 28 -35.66 16.71 14.06
CA ASP A 28 -36.81 17.60 13.89
C ASP A 28 -36.56 18.96 14.54
N ARG A 29 -36.10 19.92 13.73
CA ARG A 29 -35.82 21.30 14.16
C ARG A 29 -37.05 22.10 14.61
N SER A 30 -38.26 21.59 14.39
CA SER A 30 -39.50 22.25 14.83
C SER A 30 -39.85 21.94 16.29
N GLN A 31 -39.25 20.90 16.87
CA GLN A 31 -39.55 20.42 18.21
C GLN A 31 -38.59 20.99 19.24
N ARG A 32 -39.08 21.19 20.47
CA ARG A 32 -38.27 21.65 21.61
C ARG A 32 -37.97 20.55 22.63
N ALA A 33 -38.81 19.51 22.69
CA ALA A 33 -38.58 18.38 23.57
C ALA A 33 -37.46 17.50 23.00
N ALA A 34 -36.42 17.22 23.79
CA ALA A 34 -35.20 16.55 23.32
C ALA A 34 -35.47 15.23 22.57
N GLY A 35 -36.35 14.37 23.10
CA GLY A 35 -36.69 13.09 22.45
C GLY A 35 -37.36 13.25 21.08
N LEU A 36 -38.17 14.30 20.89
CA LEU A 36 -38.81 14.60 19.61
C LEU A 36 -37.85 15.31 18.66
N ALA A 37 -37.06 16.26 19.17
CA ALA A 37 -36.08 17.01 18.37
C ALA A 37 -34.97 16.10 17.81
N HIS A 38 -34.54 15.10 18.58
CA HIS A 38 -33.51 14.13 18.15
C HIS A 38 -34.06 12.94 17.37
N ARG A 39 -35.37 12.88 17.09
CA ARG A 39 -35.95 11.79 16.31
C ARG A 39 -35.39 11.82 14.89
N GLY A 40 -34.71 10.74 14.48
CA GLY A 40 -34.04 10.66 13.17
C GLY A 40 -32.71 11.42 13.11
N MET A 41 -32.15 11.84 14.25
CA MET A 41 -30.83 12.45 14.31
C MET A 41 -29.74 11.44 13.91
N ILE A 42 -28.77 11.91 13.14
CA ILE A 42 -27.59 11.18 12.72
C ILE A 42 -26.43 11.56 13.66
N PRO A 43 -25.93 10.62 14.49
CA PRO A 43 -24.88 10.91 15.46
C PRO A 43 -23.51 11.13 14.79
N VAL A 44 -23.24 10.40 13.69
CA VAL A 44 -21.99 10.49 12.93
C VAL A 44 -22.32 10.86 11.49
N PRO A 45 -22.32 12.16 11.15
CA PRO A 45 -22.77 12.63 9.84
C PRO A 45 -21.82 12.28 8.70
N GLY A 46 -20.56 11.90 8.98
CA GLY A 46 -19.61 11.51 7.94
C GLY A 46 -19.73 10.07 7.45
N ASN A 47 -20.55 9.22 8.10
CA ASN A 47 -20.74 7.83 7.67
C ASN A 47 -21.25 7.77 6.22
N LEU A 48 -20.67 6.91 5.39
CA LEU A 48 -21.07 6.79 3.98
C LEU A 48 -22.52 6.31 3.81
N SER A 49 -23.08 5.61 4.79
CA SER A 49 -24.49 5.20 4.82
C SER A 49 -25.47 6.36 4.95
N SER A 50 -25.02 7.52 5.43
CA SER A 50 -25.84 8.70 5.64
C SER A 50 -25.33 9.97 4.97
N VAL A 51 -24.12 9.93 4.37
CA VAL A 51 -23.42 11.09 3.82
C VAL A 51 -24.23 11.86 2.79
N GLY A 52 -25.05 11.18 1.99
CA GLY A 52 -25.90 11.83 0.98
C GLY A 52 -26.94 12.80 1.58
N MET A 53 -27.35 12.58 2.84
CA MET A 53 -28.25 13.47 3.56
C MET A 53 -27.53 14.59 4.33
N THR A 54 -26.23 14.42 4.57
CA THR A 54 -25.42 15.29 5.45
C THR A 54 -24.41 16.08 4.60
N CYS A 55 -23.14 15.67 4.54
CA CYS A 55 -22.09 16.37 3.82
C CYS A 55 -22.35 16.41 2.30
N GLY A 56 -22.93 15.34 1.76
CA GLY A 56 -23.20 15.14 0.33
C GLY A 56 -24.52 15.72 -0.16
N ARG A 57 -25.25 16.47 0.66
CA ARG A 57 -26.50 17.12 0.23
C ARG A 57 -26.24 18.18 -0.84
N ALA A 58 -27.28 18.51 -1.61
CA ALA A 58 -27.24 19.58 -2.59
C ALA A 58 -26.80 20.91 -1.95
N GLY A 59 -25.85 21.61 -2.60
CA GLY A 59 -25.26 22.86 -2.10
C GLY A 59 -24.06 22.69 -1.16
N CYS A 60 -23.70 21.45 -0.79
CA CYS A 60 -22.54 21.14 0.05
C CYS A 60 -21.45 20.40 -0.77
N HIS A 61 -21.11 19.16 -0.40
CA HIS A 61 -20.03 18.37 -0.97
C HIS A 61 -20.54 17.14 -1.74
N ALA A 62 -21.64 17.29 -2.49
CA ALA A 62 -22.30 16.18 -3.20
C ALA A 62 -21.37 15.40 -4.14
N GLU A 63 -20.56 16.10 -4.93
CA GLU A 63 -19.61 15.49 -5.86
C GLU A 63 -18.51 14.71 -5.13
N LEU A 64 -17.97 15.27 -4.04
CA LEU A 64 -16.96 14.59 -3.22
C LEU A 64 -17.55 13.36 -2.54
N ALA A 65 -18.77 13.44 -2.01
CA ALA A 65 -19.45 12.30 -1.40
C ALA A 65 -19.63 11.15 -2.41
N ALA A 66 -20.03 11.46 -3.65
CA ALA A 66 -20.15 10.47 -4.71
C ALA A 66 -18.81 9.82 -5.07
N ARG A 67 -17.72 10.60 -5.16
CA ARG A 67 -16.36 10.10 -5.41
C ARG A 67 -15.85 9.20 -4.29
N VAL A 68 -16.02 9.62 -3.03
CA VAL A 68 -15.55 8.85 -1.86
C VAL A 68 -16.23 7.49 -1.83
N SER A 69 -17.53 7.42 -2.11
CA SER A 69 -18.29 6.16 -2.13
C SER A 69 -17.80 5.16 -3.17
N THR A 70 -17.12 5.59 -4.24
CA THR A 70 -16.56 4.70 -5.28
C THR A 70 -15.06 4.45 -5.13
N SER A 71 -14.39 5.16 -4.21
CA SER A 71 -12.96 5.00 -3.91
C SER A 71 -12.60 3.59 -3.43
N LEU A 72 -11.33 3.22 -3.56
CA LEU A 72 -10.83 1.93 -3.04
C LEU A 72 -10.83 1.88 -1.50
N MET A 73 -10.63 3.02 -0.83
CA MET A 73 -10.72 3.09 0.63
C MET A 73 -12.14 2.78 1.14
N ALA A 74 -13.17 3.13 0.37
CA ALA A 74 -14.56 2.78 0.67
C ALA A 74 -14.94 1.37 0.23
N THR A 75 -14.54 0.95 -0.97
CA THR A 75 -15.08 -0.26 -1.60
C THR A 75 -14.27 -1.51 -1.32
N ALA A 76 -12.95 -1.43 -1.13
CA ALA A 76 -12.06 -2.59 -0.98
C ALA A 76 -12.22 -3.69 -2.06
N ARG A 77 -12.74 -3.37 -3.24
CA ARG A 77 -13.19 -4.38 -4.23
C ARG A 77 -12.09 -5.34 -4.68
N GLY A 78 -10.83 -4.88 -4.77
CA GLY A 78 -9.69 -5.75 -5.04
C GLY A 78 -9.46 -6.79 -3.93
N ILE A 79 -9.63 -6.41 -2.66
CA ILE A 79 -9.54 -7.33 -1.52
C ILE A 79 -10.68 -8.34 -1.57
N VAL A 80 -11.92 -7.88 -1.77
CA VAL A 80 -13.11 -8.75 -1.88
C VAL A 80 -12.93 -9.78 -2.99
N SER A 81 -12.45 -9.32 -4.15
CA SER A 81 -12.31 -10.16 -5.34
C SER A 81 -11.17 -11.18 -5.21
N VAL A 82 -10.02 -10.76 -4.68
CA VAL A 82 -8.90 -11.68 -4.41
C VAL A 82 -9.32 -12.74 -3.39
N ASP A 83 -10.04 -12.36 -2.33
CA ASP A 83 -10.52 -13.30 -1.32
C ASP A 83 -11.49 -14.32 -1.90
N ARG A 84 -12.54 -13.89 -2.59
CA ARG A 84 -13.49 -14.80 -3.27
C ARG A 84 -12.79 -15.69 -4.30
N PHE A 85 -11.78 -15.19 -5.01
CA PHE A 85 -10.97 -15.99 -5.93
C PHE A 85 -10.22 -17.10 -5.18
N VAL A 86 -9.59 -16.76 -4.05
CA VAL A 86 -8.90 -17.72 -3.16
C VAL A 86 -9.85 -18.76 -2.57
N PHE A 87 -11.11 -18.39 -2.29
CA PHE A 87 -12.14 -19.34 -1.84
C PHE A 87 -12.80 -20.12 -2.98
N GLY A 88 -12.64 -19.68 -4.24
CA GLY A 88 -13.18 -20.37 -5.42
C GLY A 88 -14.62 -20.03 -5.71
N GLU A 89 -15.10 -18.97 -5.08
CA GLU A 89 -16.42 -18.38 -5.29
C GLU A 89 -16.45 -17.51 -6.54
N GLN A 90 -15.28 -17.20 -7.13
CA GLN A 90 -15.18 -16.55 -8.43
C GLN A 90 -13.94 -17.03 -9.22
N PRO A 91 -13.98 -16.99 -10.56
CA PRO A 91 -12.92 -17.55 -11.40
C PRO A 91 -11.69 -16.66 -11.56
N THR A 92 -11.75 -15.39 -11.16
CA THR A 92 -10.63 -14.44 -11.34
C THR A 92 -10.44 -13.55 -10.12
N PRO A 93 -9.23 -13.01 -9.86
CA PRO A 93 -8.98 -12.11 -8.72
C PRO A 93 -9.55 -10.69 -8.89
N ASP A 94 -10.28 -10.42 -9.98
CA ASP A 94 -10.85 -9.12 -10.30
C ASP A 94 -12.38 -9.14 -10.15
N GLY A 95 -12.94 -8.03 -9.67
CA GLY A 95 -14.38 -7.86 -9.50
C GLY A 95 -14.73 -6.51 -8.89
N GLU A 96 -16.00 -6.13 -9.02
CA GLU A 96 -16.49 -4.79 -8.67
C GLU A 96 -17.29 -4.76 -7.36
N VAL A 97 -17.53 -5.93 -6.74
CA VAL A 97 -18.36 -6.03 -5.53
C VAL A 97 -17.67 -5.29 -4.38
N PRO A 98 -18.30 -4.26 -3.80
CA PRO A 98 -17.73 -3.55 -2.68
C PRO A 98 -17.88 -4.33 -1.37
N ILE A 99 -17.02 -4.04 -0.40
CA ILE A 99 -17.02 -4.65 0.94
C ILE A 99 -18.32 -4.44 1.70
N SER A 100 -19.07 -3.38 1.39
CA SER A 100 -20.39 -3.11 1.99
C SER A 100 -21.49 -4.05 1.47
N ALA A 101 -21.25 -4.77 0.36
CA ALA A 101 -22.19 -5.67 -0.28
C ALA A 101 -21.81 -7.15 -0.13
N VAL A 102 -20.84 -7.48 0.74
CA VAL A 102 -20.48 -8.87 1.03
C VAL A 102 -21.63 -9.57 1.76
N GLY A 103 -21.98 -10.75 1.28
CA GLY A 103 -23.01 -11.63 1.83
C GLY A 103 -22.47 -12.53 2.93
N THR A 104 -22.92 -13.78 2.94
CA THR A 104 -22.62 -14.77 3.98
C THR A 104 -21.88 -16.00 3.47
N SER A 105 -21.30 -15.94 2.27
CA SER A 105 -20.46 -17.04 1.77
C SER A 105 -19.23 -17.27 2.67
N PRO A 106 -18.52 -18.39 2.55
CA PRO A 106 -17.26 -18.60 3.26
C PRO A 106 -16.25 -17.44 3.12
N ALA A 107 -16.04 -16.94 1.91
CA ALA A 107 -15.17 -15.78 1.64
C ALA A 107 -15.72 -14.51 2.29
N ASP A 108 -17.00 -14.22 2.09
CA ASP A 108 -17.62 -13.02 2.65
C ASP A 108 -17.65 -13.04 4.19
N THR A 109 -17.76 -14.22 4.79
CA THR A 109 -17.66 -14.41 6.24
C THR A 109 -16.24 -14.15 6.74
N HIS A 110 -15.22 -14.65 6.03
CA HIS A 110 -13.82 -14.34 6.30
C HIS A 110 -13.56 -12.82 6.24
N LEU A 111 -14.02 -12.17 5.16
CA LEU A 111 -13.91 -10.72 5.00
C LEU A 111 -14.62 -9.94 6.10
N ARG A 112 -15.82 -10.35 6.51
CA ARG A 112 -16.55 -9.66 7.60
C ARG A 112 -15.83 -9.75 8.93
N GLN A 113 -15.29 -10.91 9.27
CA GLN A 113 -14.62 -11.14 10.55
C GLN A 113 -13.29 -10.40 10.64
N LEU A 114 -12.51 -10.34 9.55
CA LEU A 114 -11.13 -9.84 9.61
C LEU A 114 -10.89 -8.51 8.89
N CYS A 115 -11.59 -8.23 7.79
CA CYS A 115 -11.25 -7.13 6.88
C CYS A 115 -12.26 -5.97 6.91
N SER A 116 -13.55 -6.26 7.10
CA SER A 116 -14.63 -5.25 7.01
C SER A 116 -14.52 -4.14 8.05
N THR A 117 -13.70 -4.36 9.08
CA THR A 117 -13.51 -3.42 10.18
C THR A 117 -12.66 -2.20 9.81
N CYS A 118 -11.94 -2.22 8.69
CA CYS A 118 -10.93 -1.20 8.36
C CYS A 118 -11.36 -0.17 7.28
N HIS A 119 -12.33 -0.50 6.42
CA HIS A 119 -12.68 0.34 5.26
C HIS A 119 -13.68 1.45 5.60
N LEU A 120 -13.67 2.54 4.82
CA LEU A 120 -14.45 3.76 5.09
C LEU A 120 -15.96 3.53 5.15
N SER A 121 -16.45 2.50 4.47
CA SER A 121 -17.87 2.13 4.45
C SER A 121 -18.37 1.57 5.79
N LYS A 122 -17.48 1.16 6.69
CA LYS A 122 -17.88 0.81 8.06
C LYS A 122 -18.41 2.06 8.75
N SER A 123 -19.67 1.99 9.18
CA SER A 123 -20.27 3.06 9.96
C SER A 123 -19.71 3.08 11.39
N LYS A 124 -19.51 4.28 11.93
CA LYS A 124 -19.25 4.48 13.36
C LYS A 124 -20.56 4.86 14.03
N ASP A 125 -20.79 4.30 15.22
CA ASP A 125 -21.94 4.65 16.05
C ASP A 125 -21.66 5.90 16.89
N THR A 126 -20.39 6.13 17.21
CA THR A 126 -19.93 7.27 18.00
C THR A 126 -18.93 8.13 17.21
N PRO A 127 -19.01 9.46 17.34
CA PRO A 127 -18.00 10.34 16.78
C PRO A 127 -16.69 10.17 17.56
N GLY A 128 -15.58 10.20 16.84
CA GLY A 128 -14.24 10.09 17.42
C GLY A 128 -13.20 9.87 16.34
N PRO A 129 -11.91 10.11 16.65
CA PRO A 129 -10.82 9.96 15.70
C PRO A 129 -10.68 8.50 15.25
N VAL A 130 -9.97 8.31 14.14
CA VAL A 130 -9.54 6.97 13.73
C VAL A 130 -8.31 6.57 14.53
N THR A 131 -8.33 5.34 15.03
CA THR A 131 -7.24 4.71 15.81
C THR A 131 -7.17 3.22 15.46
N GLU A 132 -6.22 2.52 16.05
CA GLU A 132 -6.06 1.07 15.95
C GLU A 132 -7.26 0.29 16.56
N LEU A 133 -8.16 0.97 17.28
CA LEU A 133 -9.37 0.38 17.85
C LEU A 133 -10.66 0.95 17.24
N SER A 134 -10.60 2.09 16.55
CA SER A 134 -11.75 2.80 16.02
C SER A 134 -11.52 3.18 14.56
N ARG A 135 -12.22 2.53 13.62
CA ARG A 135 -12.01 2.68 12.17
C ARG A 135 -13.34 2.87 11.43
N GLY A 136 -13.27 3.27 10.17
CA GLY A 136 -14.44 3.63 9.37
C GLY A 136 -14.88 5.07 9.61
N GLY A 137 -16.14 5.37 9.33
CA GLY A 137 -16.71 6.70 9.54
C GLY A 137 -16.78 7.58 8.29
N GLY A 138 -16.51 7.05 7.10
CA GLY A 138 -16.53 7.79 5.86
C GLY A 138 -15.69 9.07 5.91
N CYS A 139 -16.30 10.23 5.67
CA CYS A 139 -15.59 11.50 5.60
C CYS A 139 -14.92 11.89 6.93
N VAL A 140 -15.52 11.54 8.07
CA VAL A 140 -14.95 11.89 9.39
C VAL A 140 -13.79 10.98 9.80
N ALA A 141 -13.47 9.95 9.01
CA ALA A 141 -12.26 9.16 9.23
C ALA A 141 -10.99 10.01 9.11
N CYS A 142 -10.97 10.92 8.13
CA CYS A 142 -9.83 11.77 7.82
C CYS A 142 -10.03 13.23 8.26
N HIS A 143 -11.26 13.73 8.14
CA HIS A 143 -11.51 15.16 8.33
C HIS A 143 -11.88 15.57 9.74
N LEU A 144 -12.13 14.63 10.65
CA LEU A 144 -12.45 14.95 12.05
C LEU A 144 -11.21 15.36 12.82
N ARG A 145 -11.29 16.48 13.53
CA ARG A 145 -10.28 16.93 14.49
C ARG A 145 -10.92 17.17 15.85
N GLU A 146 -10.38 16.53 16.88
CA GLU A 146 -10.78 16.83 18.25
C GLU A 146 -10.26 18.22 18.65
N ASN A 147 -11.15 19.06 19.19
CA ASN A 147 -10.84 20.43 19.60
C ASN A 147 -10.72 20.59 21.13
N GLY A 148 -10.82 19.50 21.88
CA GLY A 148 -10.77 19.49 23.35
C GLY A 148 -11.91 18.66 23.97
N PRO A 149 -12.01 18.67 25.31
CA PRO A 149 -13.09 17.97 26.01
C PRO A 149 -14.45 18.62 25.73
N ARG A 150 -15.51 17.81 25.84
CA ARG A 150 -16.89 18.32 25.75
C ARG A 150 -17.11 19.45 26.78
N PRO A 151 -17.89 20.50 26.45
CA PRO A 151 -18.82 20.63 25.32
C PRO A 151 -18.20 21.17 24.02
N ALA A 152 -16.86 21.14 23.86
CA ALA A 152 -16.26 21.46 22.56
C ALA A 152 -16.75 20.50 21.47
N HIS A 153 -17.20 21.05 20.33
CA HIS A 153 -17.56 20.25 19.18
C HIS A 153 -16.29 19.84 18.40
N PRO A 154 -16.19 18.60 17.91
CA PRO A 154 -15.15 18.23 16.97
C PRO A 154 -15.18 19.10 15.72
N GLY A 155 -14.03 19.59 15.28
CA GLY A 155 -13.92 20.38 14.06
C GLY A 155 -13.76 19.52 12.83
N LEU A 156 -13.99 20.11 11.66
CA LEU A 156 -13.59 19.53 10.38
C LEU A 156 -12.33 20.23 9.86
N THR A 157 -11.45 19.46 9.23
CA THR A 157 -10.19 19.98 8.68
C THR A 157 -9.79 19.29 7.39
N ILE A 158 -9.17 20.03 6.48
CA ILE A 158 -8.48 19.48 5.31
C ILE A 158 -7.02 19.10 5.61
N ASP A 159 -6.57 19.37 6.84
CA ASP A 159 -5.23 19.03 7.34
C ASP A 159 -5.25 17.61 7.91
N VAL A 160 -5.40 16.64 7.02
CA VAL A 160 -5.40 15.21 7.36
C VAL A 160 -3.99 14.81 7.77
N ARG A 161 -3.82 14.29 8.99
CA ARG A 161 -2.52 13.93 9.54
C ARG A 161 -2.23 12.44 9.35
N ASP A 162 -0.97 12.05 9.53
CA ASP A 162 -0.55 10.66 9.37
C ASP A 162 -1.23 9.73 10.38
N GLU A 163 -1.66 10.23 11.55
CA GLU A 163 -2.42 9.43 12.52
C GLU A 163 -3.77 8.95 11.96
N ASN A 164 -4.41 9.74 11.09
CA ASN A 164 -5.64 9.34 10.41
C ASN A 164 -5.41 8.13 9.49
N CYS A 165 -4.25 8.07 8.84
CA CYS A 165 -3.83 6.94 8.01
C CYS A 165 -3.42 5.75 8.89
N PHE A 166 -2.70 6.02 9.98
CA PHE A 166 -2.13 5.03 10.88
C PHE A 166 -3.18 4.07 11.46
N GLY A 167 -4.35 4.56 11.86
CA GLY A 167 -5.36 3.70 12.47
C GLY A 167 -5.80 2.52 11.57
N CYS A 168 -5.78 2.68 10.25
CA CYS A 168 -6.08 1.61 9.30
C CYS A 168 -4.82 0.98 8.67
N HIS A 169 -3.85 1.80 8.26
CA HIS A 169 -2.67 1.37 7.50
C HIS A 169 -1.49 0.89 8.36
N SER A 170 -1.64 0.82 9.70
CA SER A 170 -0.65 0.22 10.61
C SER A 170 -0.78 -1.30 10.77
N ARG A 171 -1.89 -1.93 10.35
CA ARG A 171 -2.10 -3.38 10.47
C ARG A 171 -1.77 -4.10 9.18
N SER A 172 -2.68 -4.09 8.20
CA SER A 172 -2.59 -4.97 7.02
C SER A 172 -1.28 -4.82 6.23
N GLY A 173 -1.13 -3.88 5.30
CA GLY A 173 0.14 -3.74 4.56
C GLY A 173 1.33 -3.21 5.40
N ARG A 174 1.15 -2.97 6.71
CA ARG A 174 2.09 -2.26 7.60
C ARG A 174 2.66 -0.97 6.99
N ILE A 175 1.89 -0.30 6.14
CA ILE A 175 2.35 0.87 5.36
C ILE A 175 2.76 2.01 6.29
N SER A 176 1.89 2.37 7.25
CA SER A 176 2.20 3.46 8.18
C SER A 176 3.34 3.13 9.13
N LEU A 177 3.49 1.85 9.50
CA LEU A 177 4.63 1.41 10.30
C LEU A 177 5.93 1.53 9.49
N SER A 178 5.95 0.98 8.27
CA SER A 178 7.12 0.97 7.40
C SER A 178 7.56 2.38 7.02
N TYR A 179 6.62 3.24 6.65
CA TYR A 179 6.88 4.65 6.32
C TYR A 179 7.55 5.39 7.48
N ALA A 180 7.04 5.19 8.70
CA ALA A 180 7.53 5.84 9.91
C ALA A 180 8.72 5.11 10.57
N GLY A 181 9.23 4.03 9.97
CA GLY A 181 10.38 3.27 10.50
C GLY A 181 10.07 2.43 11.72
N TRP A 182 8.92 1.75 11.73
CA TRP A 182 8.53 0.81 12.79
C TRP A 182 8.28 -0.59 12.21
N MET A 183 8.54 -1.61 13.01
CA MET A 183 8.28 -3.01 12.69
C MET A 183 7.60 -3.72 13.86
N GLU A 184 6.64 -4.59 13.59
CA GLU A 184 6.06 -5.47 14.62
C GLU A 184 7.14 -6.38 15.25
N SER A 185 7.08 -6.55 16.55
CA SER A 185 8.07 -7.29 17.35
C SER A 185 7.39 -8.04 18.49
N ASP A 186 8.14 -8.91 19.16
CA ASP A 186 7.71 -9.60 20.38
C ASP A 186 7.77 -8.72 21.64
N GLY A 187 8.16 -7.44 21.50
CA GLY A 187 8.24 -6.48 22.61
C GLY A 187 9.46 -6.65 23.51
N THR A 188 10.36 -7.61 23.24
CA THR A 188 11.46 -7.96 24.16
C THR A 188 12.68 -7.04 24.05
N LYS A 189 12.83 -6.30 22.94
CA LYS A 189 14.00 -5.47 22.68
C LYS A 189 13.87 -4.06 23.28
N PRO A 190 14.99 -3.40 23.65
CA PRO A 190 14.97 -1.99 24.06
C PRO A 190 14.42 -1.07 22.95
N GLY A 191 13.64 -0.06 23.33
CA GLY A 191 13.05 0.90 22.40
C GLY A 191 11.74 0.46 21.76
N THR A 192 11.18 -0.67 22.20
CA THR A 192 9.85 -1.11 21.80
C THR A 192 8.75 -0.17 22.31
N ARG A 193 7.67 -0.09 21.55
CA ARG A 193 6.46 0.67 21.84
C ARG A 193 5.26 -0.26 21.71
N GLU A 194 4.30 -0.12 22.61
CA GLU A 194 2.99 -0.76 22.47
C GLU A 194 2.03 0.14 21.67
N LEU A 195 1.29 -0.46 20.73
CA LEU A 195 0.20 0.18 20.00
C LEU A 195 -1.11 0.06 20.78
N LEU A 196 -2.14 0.84 20.42
CA LEU A 196 -3.42 0.81 21.13
C LEU A 196 -4.15 -0.55 21.02
N ASP A 197 -3.80 -1.37 20.04
CA ASP A 197 -4.34 -2.73 19.86
C ASP A 197 -3.46 -3.83 20.50
N GLY A 198 -2.50 -3.45 21.35
CA GLY A 198 -1.64 -4.35 22.12
C GLY A 198 -0.44 -4.92 21.37
N ARG A 199 -0.32 -4.67 20.06
CA ARG A 199 0.86 -5.07 19.29
C ARG A 199 2.08 -4.29 19.75
N SER A 200 3.23 -4.97 19.83
CA SER A 200 4.52 -4.33 20.09
C SER A 200 5.24 -4.01 18.80
N VAL A 201 5.86 -2.83 18.72
CA VAL A 201 6.68 -2.41 17.58
C VAL A 201 8.08 -1.98 18.04
N GLU A 202 9.08 -2.24 17.21
CA GLU A 202 10.46 -1.82 17.41
C GLU A 202 10.93 -0.86 16.30
N PRO A 203 11.95 -0.01 16.57
CA PRO A 203 12.49 0.90 15.57
C PRO A 203 13.14 0.15 14.39
N SER A 204 12.95 0.68 13.19
CA SER A 204 13.56 0.26 11.92
C SER A 204 13.97 1.52 11.12
N SER A 205 14.54 1.34 9.93
CA SER A 205 14.84 2.48 9.04
C SER A 205 13.55 2.98 8.38
N ASP A 206 13.25 4.26 8.58
CA ASP A 206 12.10 4.95 7.97
C ASP A 206 12.32 5.30 6.49
N ASP A 207 11.24 5.69 5.83
CA ASP A 207 11.30 6.21 4.47
C ASP A 207 12.01 7.57 4.43
N VAL A 208 12.80 7.79 3.38
CA VAL A 208 13.58 9.02 3.15
C VAL A 208 12.71 10.28 3.07
N HIS A 209 11.44 10.14 2.66
CA HIS A 209 10.46 11.22 2.61
C HIS A 209 9.86 11.48 3.99
N HIS A 210 9.56 10.44 4.76
CA HIS A 210 9.16 10.55 6.16
C HIS A 210 10.25 11.23 7.00
N ALA A 211 11.50 10.79 6.85
CA ALA A 211 12.67 11.39 7.52
C ALA A 211 12.85 12.88 7.17
N ARG A 212 12.29 13.33 6.04
CA ARG A 212 12.27 14.74 5.59
C ARG A 212 11.00 15.47 6.00
N GLY A 213 10.12 14.85 6.78
CA GLY A 213 8.88 15.39 7.30
C GLY A 213 7.73 15.47 6.30
N MET A 214 7.76 14.70 5.20
CA MET A 214 6.60 14.60 4.31
C MET A 214 5.51 13.74 4.96
N ALA A 215 4.28 14.23 4.93
CA ALA A 215 3.11 13.50 5.38
C ALA A 215 2.60 12.55 4.28
N CYS A 216 1.78 11.57 4.64
CA CYS A 216 1.09 10.67 3.71
C CYS A 216 0.40 11.47 2.59
N ILE A 217 -0.29 12.55 2.96
CA ILE A 217 -1.03 13.38 2.01
C ILE A 217 -0.15 14.20 1.07
N ASP A 218 1.15 14.37 1.31
CA ASP A 218 2.02 15.05 0.35
C ASP A 218 2.16 14.23 -0.94
N CYS A 219 2.27 12.91 -0.81
CA CYS A 219 2.22 11.99 -1.94
C CYS A 219 0.78 11.66 -2.35
N HIS A 220 -0.08 11.34 -1.37
CA HIS A 220 -1.43 10.87 -1.64
C HIS A 220 -2.44 12.01 -1.80
N THR A 221 -2.99 12.17 -3.00
CA THR A 221 -3.83 13.31 -3.34
C THR A 221 -5.29 13.10 -2.96
N ALA A 222 -6.10 14.16 -3.13
CA ALA A 222 -7.54 14.08 -2.97
C ALA A 222 -8.17 13.11 -4.00
N GLU A 223 -7.71 13.14 -5.25
CA GLU A 223 -8.21 12.24 -6.29
C GLU A 223 -7.81 10.77 -6.05
N GLU A 224 -6.67 10.50 -5.39
CA GLU A 224 -6.31 9.13 -5.02
C GLU A 224 -7.12 8.63 -3.80
N THR A 225 -7.16 9.43 -2.73
CA THR A 225 -7.72 8.99 -1.44
C THR A 225 -9.24 9.06 -1.40
N MET A 226 -9.82 10.12 -1.95
CA MET A 226 -11.27 10.32 -2.04
C MET A 226 -11.86 9.81 -3.36
N GLY A 227 -11.02 9.30 -4.28
CA GLY A 227 -11.42 8.82 -5.60
C GLY A 227 -11.46 9.93 -6.65
N ASP A 228 -11.23 9.57 -7.91
CA ASP A 228 -11.20 10.46 -9.09
C ASP A 228 -12.52 10.40 -9.88
N GLY A 229 -13.54 9.75 -9.32
CA GLY A 229 -14.82 9.48 -9.98
C GLY A 229 -14.81 8.26 -10.89
N ARG A 230 -13.68 7.57 -11.05
CA ARG A 230 -13.58 6.31 -11.80
C ARG A 230 -13.58 5.11 -10.86
N LEU A 231 -13.96 3.97 -11.41
CA LEU A 231 -13.85 2.67 -10.73
C LEU A 231 -12.47 2.07 -11.04
N HIS A 232 -11.74 1.75 -9.97
CA HIS A 232 -10.38 1.18 -10.03
C HIS A 232 -10.35 -0.12 -9.27
N LEU A 233 -10.12 -1.26 -9.90
CA LEU A 233 -10.11 -2.56 -9.24
C LEU A 233 -8.97 -2.71 -8.22
N HIS A 234 -7.82 -2.09 -8.51
CA HIS A 234 -6.59 -2.21 -7.73
C HIS A 234 -5.92 -0.86 -7.46
N GLU A 235 -5.14 -0.76 -6.37
CA GLU A 235 -4.58 0.51 -5.86
C GLU A 235 -3.71 1.25 -6.87
N GLU A 236 -2.84 0.53 -7.57
CA GLU A 236 -1.99 0.98 -8.67
C GLU A 236 -2.70 1.65 -9.87
N GLN A 237 -4.02 1.45 -9.99
CA GLN A 237 -4.86 2.08 -11.02
C GLN A 237 -5.34 3.44 -10.52
N ALA A 238 -5.61 3.54 -9.22
CA ALA A 238 -6.06 4.76 -8.55
C ALA A 238 -4.92 5.70 -8.17
N THR A 239 -3.67 5.23 -8.07
CA THR A 239 -2.51 6.09 -7.76
C THR A 239 -2.02 6.85 -8.98
N HIS A 240 -1.89 8.16 -8.81
CA HIS A 240 -1.46 9.17 -9.76
C HIS A 240 0.00 9.53 -9.53
N VAL A 241 0.37 9.89 -8.29
CA VAL A 241 1.71 10.39 -7.95
C VAL A 241 2.72 9.26 -7.97
N ARG A 242 3.82 9.47 -8.69
CA ARG A 242 4.93 8.52 -8.83
C ARG A 242 6.24 9.19 -8.49
N CYS A 243 7.30 8.39 -8.38
CA CYS A 243 8.66 8.89 -8.19
C CYS A 243 9.01 9.95 -9.26
N GLU A 244 8.70 9.65 -10.51
CA GLU A 244 8.99 10.49 -11.68
C GLU A 244 8.11 11.75 -11.76
N THR A 245 7.02 11.84 -10.99
CA THR A 245 6.20 13.05 -10.90
C THR A 245 7.05 14.20 -10.35
N CYS A 246 7.85 13.93 -9.30
CA CYS A 246 8.67 14.92 -8.60
C CYS A 246 10.17 14.79 -8.93
N HIS A 247 10.67 13.57 -9.10
CA HIS A 247 12.05 13.29 -9.49
C HIS A 247 12.15 13.22 -11.01
N ARG A 248 12.10 14.39 -11.64
CA ARG A 248 11.88 14.50 -13.09
C ARG A 248 13.17 14.46 -13.89
N LEU A 249 13.11 13.77 -15.02
CA LEU A 249 14.11 13.87 -16.09
C LEU A 249 13.58 14.64 -17.31
N THR A 250 12.27 14.76 -17.43
CA THR A 250 11.57 15.43 -18.52
C THR A 250 11.02 16.76 -18.04
N ARG A 251 10.74 17.65 -19.00
CA ARG A 251 10.10 18.93 -18.72
C ARG A 251 8.76 18.72 -18.01
N ALA A 252 8.49 19.52 -16.99
CA ALA A 252 7.24 19.49 -16.25
C ALA A 252 6.10 20.18 -17.03
N ARG A 253 4.90 19.62 -16.91
CA ARG A 253 3.66 20.29 -17.28
C ARG A 253 3.18 21.17 -16.12
N THR A 254 2.56 22.29 -16.44
CA THR A 254 2.04 23.24 -15.45
C THR A 254 0.65 23.71 -15.84
N ALA A 255 -0.19 23.94 -14.83
CA ALA A 255 -1.49 24.58 -14.99
C ALA A 255 -1.49 25.94 -14.30
N SER A 256 -2.05 26.95 -14.98
CA SER A 256 -2.19 28.30 -14.42
C SER A 256 -3.47 28.42 -13.59
N ALA A 257 -3.56 29.43 -12.73
CA ALA A 257 -4.74 29.63 -11.88
C ALA A 257 -6.08 29.69 -12.63
N GLY A 258 -6.08 30.15 -13.89
CA GLY A 258 -7.28 30.20 -14.73
C GLY A 258 -7.76 28.85 -15.24
N ASP A 259 -6.89 27.83 -15.24
CA ASP A 259 -7.18 26.48 -15.73
C ASP A 259 -7.64 25.54 -14.62
N TRP A 260 -7.61 25.98 -13.35
CA TRP A 260 -7.91 25.13 -12.21
C TRP A 260 -9.40 24.90 -12.06
N ASN A 261 -9.76 23.66 -11.72
CA ASN A 261 -11.10 23.38 -11.24
C ASN A 261 -11.34 24.04 -9.86
N ARG A 262 -12.62 24.09 -9.45
CA ARG A 262 -13.03 24.73 -8.19
C ARG A 262 -12.34 24.13 -6.96
N GLU A 263 -12.21 22.81 -6.90
CA GLU A 263 -11.61 22.12 -5.75
C GLU A 263 -10.14 22.52 -5.58
N VAL A 264 -9.36 22.46 -6.65
CA VAL A 264 -7.94 22.87 -6.68
C VAL A 264 -7.78 24.32 -6.25
N ALA A 265 -8.59 25.22 -6.81
CA ALA A 265 -8.53 26.65 -6.48
C ALA A 265 -8.83 26.91 -4.99
N VAL A 266 -9.84 26.23 -4.43
CA VAL A 266 -10.20 26.33 -3.00
C VAL A 266 -9.08 25.79 -2.12
N ILE A 267 -8.55 24.59 -2.40
CA ILE A 267 -7.49 23.99 -1.60
C ILE A 267 -6.23 24.85 -1.58
N ILE A 268 -5.81 25.36 -2.74
CA ILE A 268 -4.64 26.24 -2.84
C ILE A 268 -4.84 27.52 -2.02
N THR A 269 -6.03 28.12 -2.14
CA THR A 269 -6.38 29.34 -1.39
C THR A 269 -6.38 29.12 0.11
N LEU A 270 -7.05 28.06 0.59
CA LEU A 270 -7.12 27.73 2.02
C LEU A 270 -5.74 27.46 2.62
N ARG A 271 -4.91 26.67 1.91
CA ARG A 271 -3.54 26.37 2.38
C ARG A 271 -2.64 27.60 2.36
N ALA A 272 -2.79 28.47 1.37
CA ALA A 272 -2.03 29.71 1.31
C ALA A 272 -2.41 30.66 2.46
N ALA A 273 -3.71 30.87 2.69
CA ALA A 273 -4.21 31.68 3.80
C ALA A 273 -3.70 31.16 5.16
N ARG A 274 -3.78 29.84 5.39
CA ARG A 274 -3.27 29.21 6.62
C ARG A 274 -1.77 29.43 6.82
N ALA A 275 -0.99 29.33 5.75
CA ALA A 275 0.46 29.55 5.80
C ALA A 275 0.85 31.04 5.79
N GLY A 276 -0.10 31.97 5.85
CA GLY A 276 0.16 33.41 5.82
C GLY A 276 0.84 33.88 4.53
N ARG A 277 0.59 33.17 3.42
CA ARG A 277 1.23 33.42 2.11
C ARG A 277 0.20 33.70 1.03
N GLN A 278 0.65 34.32 -0.05
CA GLN A 278 -0.19 34.45 -1.25
C GLN A 278 -0.39 33.09 -1.93
N PRO A 279 -1.57 32.81 -2.49
CA PRO A 279 -1.79 31.66 -3.35
C PRO A 279 -0.78 31.63 -4.50
N THR A 280 -0.31 30.44 -4.87
CA THR A 280 0.46 30.30 -6.10
C THR A 280 -0.44 30.60 -7.30
N ASN A 281 0.15 31.00 -8.43
CA ASN A 281 -0.56 31.20 -9.70
C ASN A 281 -0.28 30.09 -10.72
N SER A 282 0.59 29.14 -10.36
CA SER A 282 0.97 27.98 -11.17
C SER A 282 1.23 26.78 -10.27
N ALA A 283 0.88 25.59 -10.77
CA ALA A 283 1.10 24.33 -10.09
C ALA A 283 1.61 23.26 -11.08
N LEU A 284 2.34 22.28 -10.55
CA LEU A 284 2.76 21.09 -11.29
C LEU A 284 1.53 20.25 -11.67
N VAL A 285 1.55 19.69 -12.87
CA VAL A 285 0.52 18.75 -13.36
C VAL A 285 1.15 17.36 -13.46
N GLU A 286 0.51 16.37 -12.83
CA GLU A 286 0.89 14.97 -12.94
C GLU A 286 0.75 14.51 -14.40
N ASP A 287 1.73 13.79 -14.95
CA ASP A 287 1.84 13.55 -16.38
C ASP A 287 0.81 12.54 -16.90
N ARG A 288 0.46 11.53 -16.09
CA ARG A 288 -0.44 10.44 -16.47
C ARG A 288 -1.91 10.81 -16.24
N SER A 289 -2.25 11.32 -15.07
CA SER A 289 -3.64 11.63 -14.69
C SER A 289 -4.08 13.01 -15.16
N GLY A 290 -3.14 13.94 -15.32
CA GLY A 290 -3.46 15.36 -15.54
C GLY A 290 -3.89 16.10 -14.27
N GLU A 291 -3.77 15.47 -13.10
CA GLU A 291 -4.11 16.09 -11.83
C GLU A 291 -3.20 17.27 -11.52
N VAL A 292 -3.79 18.38 -11.05
CA VAL A 292 -3.05 19.55 -10.58
C VAL A 292 -2.60 19.34 -9.14
N LEU A 293 -1.28 19.29 -8.92
CA LEU A 293 -0.71 19.10 -7.59
C LEU A 293 -0.69 20.41 -6.81
N THR A 294 -1.66 20.56 -5.90
CA THR A 294 -1.94 21.76 -5.08
C THR A 294 -0.82 22.26 -4.16
N HIS A 295 0.33 21.59 -4.15
CA HIS A 295 1.45 21.88 -3.24
C HIS A 295 2.82 21.76 -3.93
N ALA A 296 2.86 21.56 -5.24
CA ALA A 296 4.09 21.37 -5.99
C ALA A 296 4.16 22.32 -7.20
N ARG A 297 5.36 22.77 -7.54
CA ARG A 297 5.64 23.55 -8.76
C ARG A 297 7.01 23.21 -9.32
N PRO A 298 7.19 23.19 -10.65
CA PRO A 298 8.50 22.96 -11.23
C PRO A 298 9.39 24.20 -11.14
N LEU A 299 10.69 23.96 -11.02
CA LEU A 299 11.78 24.93 -11.11
C LEU A 299 12.67 24.61 -12.32
N ALA A 300 13.72 25.41 -12.52
CA ALA A 300 14.72 25.17 -13.55
C ALA A 300 15.47 23.84 -13.32
N GLY A 301 16.00 23.25 -14.41
CA GLY A 301 16.86 22.07 -14.35
C GLY A 301 16.14 20.76 -13.96
N GLY A 302 14.81 20.70 -14.07
CA GLY A 302 14.02 19.50 -13.72
C GLY A 302 13.79 19.34 -12.21
N VAL A 303 14.16 20.32 -11.40
CA VAL A 303 13.87 20.35 -9.97
C VAL A 303 12.38 20.63 -9.76
N VAL A 304 11.76 19.93 -8.82
CA VAL A 304 10.40 20.23 -8.37
C VAL A 304 10.47 20.75 -6.94
N GLU A 305 9.81 21.86 -6.69
CA GLU A 305 9.60 22.40 -5.36
C GLU A 305 8.25 21.95 -4.81
N LEU A 306 8.25 21.47 -3.57
CA LEU A 306 7.07 21.07 -2.84
C LEU A 306 6.96 21.86 -1.54
N PHE A 307 5.75 22.16 -1.12
CA PHE A 307 5.44 22.70 0.20
C PHE A 307 4.66 21.65 0.97
N GLY A 308 5.16 21.22 2.14
CA GLY A 308 4.44 20.22 2.93
C GLY A 308 3.04 20.71 3.29
N LYS A 309 2.03 19.87 3.10
CA LYS A 309 0.62 20.25 3.26
C LYS A 309 0.25 20.51 4.73
N LEU A 310 0.98 19.92 5.67
CA LEU A 310 0.76 20.09 7.11
C LEU A 310 1.65 21.17 7.74
N ASP A 311 2.93 21.21 7.36
CA ASP A 311 3.96 22.06 7.98
C ASP A 311 4.30 23.32 7.17
N GLY A 312 3.89 23.39 5.90
CA GLY A 312 4.23 24.48 4.99
C GLY A 312 5.71 24.57 4.60
N LEU A 313 6.55 23.63 5.03
CA LEU A 313 7.98 23.67 4.80
C LEU A 313 8.32 23.36 3.35
N ARG A 314 9.26 24.13 2.82
CA ARG A 314 9.74 24.03 1.44
C ARG A 314 10.73 22.87 1.29
N ARG A 315 10.49 22.02 0.29
CA ARG A 315 11.29 20.83 -0.05
C ARG A 315 11.62 20.82 -1.54
N LEU A 316 12.76 20.24 -1.90
CA LEU A 316 13.21 20.15 -3.28
C LEU A 316 13.42 18.69 -3.68
N ALA A 317 12.66 18.25 -4.68
CA ALA A 317 12.90 16.99 -5.37
C ALA A 317 13.83 17.26 -6.56
N THR A 318 14.96 16.57 -6.59
CA THR A 318 15.97 16.72 -7.64
C THR A 318 15.85 15.60 -8.68
N PRO A 319 16.26 15.84 -9.93
CA PRO A 319 16.33 14.79 -10.95
C PRO A 319 17.14 13.57 -10.48
N PRO A 320 16.72 12.35 -10.87
CA PRO A 320 17.50 11.14 -10.65
C PRO A 320 18.92 11.28 -11.23
N SER A 321 19.89 10.73 -10.52
CA SER A 321 21.29 10.75 -10.95
C SER A 321 21.48 9.98 -12.27
N ARG A 322 22.59 10.21 -12.98
CA ARG A 322 22.95 9.41 -14.16
C ARG A 322 23.13 7.92 -13.80
N ALA A 323 23.55 7.61 -12.57
CA ALA A 323 23.76 6.24 -12.14
C ALA A 323 22.47 5.40 -12.23
N CYS A 324 21.31 5.99 -11.99
CA CYS A 324 20.01 5.32 -12.09
C CYS A 324 19.68 4.82 -13.50
N ARG A 325 20.35 5.34 -14.54
CA ARG A 325 20.08 5.02 -15.96
C ARG A 325 21.29 4.44 -16.70
N ALA A 326 22.44 4.40 -16.05
CA ALA A 326 23.70 3.99 -16.68
C ALA A 326 24.00 2.50 -16.49
N ILE A 327 23.27 1.80 -15.62
CA ILE A 327 23.50 0.38 -15.36
C ILE A 327 22.80 -0.44 -16.44
N ARG A 328 23.58 -0.95 -17.39
CA ARG A 328 23.08 -1.74 -18.52
C ARG A 328 22.27 -2.95 -18.00
N GLY A 329 21.13 -3.22 -18.63
CA GLY A 329 20.28 -4.38 -18.30
C GLY A 329 19.33 -4.18 -17.13
N HIS A 330 19.29 -2.99 -16.51
CA HIS A 330 18.38 -2.63 -15.41
C HIS A 330 17.17 -1.80 -15.89
N ASP A 331 16.97 -1.69 -17.20
CA ASP A 331 15.92 -0.84 -17.81
C ASP A 331 14.49 -1.22 -17.41
N ARG A 332 14.29 -2.45 -16.90
CA ARG A 332 13.00 -2.96 -16.42
C ARG A 332 12.77 -2.71 -14.93
N LEU A 333 13.77 -2.33 -14.14
CA LEU A 333 13.59 -2.10 -12.71
C LEU A 333 12.79 -0.82 -12.47
N SER A 334 11.85 -0.87 -11.54
CA SER A 334 11.24 0.35 -11.01
C SER A 334 12.14 1.04 -10.00
N CYS A 335 11.88 2.33 -9.74
CA CYS A 335 12.55 3.07 -8.68
C CYS A 335 12.43 2.34 -7.32
N GLN A 336 11.28 1.73 -7.04
CA GLN A 336 11.04 1.02 -5.77
C GLN A 336 11.84 -0.27 -5.68
N SER A 337 12.04 -1.02 -6.77
CA SER A 337 12.93 -2.19 -6.77
C SER A 337 14.35 -1.84 -6.35
N CYS A 338 14.84 -0.66 -6.74
CA CYS A 338 16.17 -0.19 -6.36
C CYS A 338 16.22 0.46 -4.97
N HIS A 339 15.21 1.25 -4.60
CA HIS A 339 15.30 2.16 -3.45
C HIS A 339 14.55 1.69 -2.20
N SER A 340 13.69 0.68 -2.26
CA SER A 340 13.02 0.13 -1.07
C SER A 340 13.91 -0.88 -0.35
N THR A 341 14.35 -0.58 0.87
CA THR A 341 15.37 -1.39 1.55
C THR A 341 14.83 -2.61 2.27
N TRP A 342 13.58 -2.57 2.72
CA TRP A 342 12.96 -3.69 3.44
C TRP A 342 11.44 -3.71 3.26
N ILE A 343 10.82 -4.85 3.57
CA ILE A 343 9.39 -5.01 3.71
C ILE A 343 9.10 -5.94 4.88
N SER A 344 7.97 -5.76 5.57
CA SER A 344 7.50 -6.74 6.55
C SER A 344 7.11 -8.02 5.83
N ARG A 345 7.93 -9.07 5.97
CA ARG A 345 7.66 -10.39 5.42
C ARG A 345 7.06 -11.29 6.50
N CYS A 346 5.79 -11.63 6.32
CA CYS A 346 5.16 -12.70 7.07
C CYS A 346 5.45 -14.02 6.34
N SER A 347 6.04 -15.02 7.02
CA SER A 347 6.17 -16.38 6.45
C SER A 347 4.82 -17.10 6.35
N GLY A 348 3.75 -16.47 6.86
CA GLY A 348 2.45 -16.41 6.19
C GLY A 348 1.43 -15.68 7.07
N CYS A 349 0.36 -15.20 6.45
CA CYS A 349 -0.77 -14.60 7.14
C CYS A 349 -1.83 -15.68 7.30
N HIS A 350 -1.70 -16.49 8.34
CA HIS A 350 -2.50 -17.70 8.51
C HIS A 350 -3.76 -17.35 9.30
N THR A 351 -4.81 -17.01 8.57
CA THR A 351 -6.16 -17.06 9.14
C THR A 351 -6.58 -18.52 9.19
N GLN A 352 -7.09 -18.97 10.33
CA GLN A 352 -7.68 -20.30 10.47
C GLN A 352 -8.95 -20.18 11.30
N ARG A 353 -9.74 -21.24 11.32
CA ARG A 353 -10.90 -21.31 12.21
C ARG A 353 -10.46 -21.76 13.59
N ASP A 354 -10.93 -21.06 14.62
CA ASP A 354 -10.83 -21.53 16.00
C ASP A 354 -11.80 -22.70 16.26
N GLU A 355 -11.85 -23.19 17.50
CA GLU A 355 -12.73 -24.29 17.93
C GLU A 355 -14.22 -23.97 17.75
N ARG A 356 -14.60 -22.68 17.70
CA ARG A 356 -15.97 -22.19 17.51
C ARG A 356 -16.30 -22.00 16.03
N GLY A 357 -15.31 -22.16 15.15
CA GLY A 357 -15.47 -21.97 13.71
C GLY A 357 -15.28 -20.51 13.26
N GLU A 358 -14.83 -19.61 14.14
CA GLU A 358 -14.56 -18.21 13.82
C GLU A 358 -13.17 -18.06 13.20
N TRP A 359 -13.05 -17.22 12.17
CA TRP A 359 -11.77 -16.88 11.59
C TRP A 359 -10.97 -16.00 12.55
N VAL A 360 -9.75 -16.43 12.83
CA VAL A 360 -8.79 -15.71 13.68
C VAL A 360 -7.44 -15.64 12.97
N GLU A 361 -6.75 -14.52 13.15
CA GLU A 361 -5.37 -14.33 12.71
C GLU A 361 -4.42 -14.89 13.77
N TYR A 362 -3.49 -15.79 13.40
CA TYR A 362 -2.38 -16.17 14.28
C TYR A 362 -1.11 -15.46 13.83
N GLU A 363 -0.43 -14.85 14.79
CA GLU A 363 0.78 -14.07 14.53
C GLU A 363 1.99 -15.00 14.37
N VAL A 364 2.54 -15.03 13.17
CA VAL A 364 3.96 -15.34 12.99
C VAL A 364 4.69 -14.01 12.93
N MET A 365 5.62 -13.80 13.87
CA MET A 365 6.40 -12.57 13.93
C MET A 365 7.02 -12.27 12.56
N PRO A 366 6.72 -11.09 11.97
CA PRO A 366 7.25 -10.73 10.67
C PRO A 366 8.76 -10.48 10.75
N ARG A 367 9.44 -10.63 9.61
CA ARG A 367 10.85 -10.28 9.47
C ARG A 367 11.01 -9.05 8.59
N ALA A 368 11.97 -8.17 8.93
CA ALA A 368 12.48 -7.18 8.00
C ALA A 368 13.35 -7.89 6.97
N THR A 369 12.88 -7.99 5.74
CA THR A 369 13.71 -8.54 4.67
C THR A 369 13.63 -7.70 3.42
N PRO A 370 14.64 -7.79 2.53
CA PRO A 370 14.53 -7.15 1.25
C PRO A 370 13.29 -7.64 0.48
N PRO A 371 12.61 -6.77 -0.27
CA PRO A 371 11.43 -7.18 -1.03
C PRO A 371 11.76 -8.28 -2.05
N THR A 372 10.84 -9.25 -2.18
CA THR A 372 10.85 -10.18 -3.32
C THR A 372 10.58 -9.42 -4.59
N LEU A 373 11.25 -9.77 -5.68
CA LEU A 373 11.07 -9.16 -6.98
C LEU A 373 10.22 -10.07 -7.87
N GLY A 374 9.32 -9.45 -8.63
CA GLY A 374 8.46 -10.11 -9.60
C GLY A 374 8.31 -9.27 -10.85
N ILE A 375 7.66 -9.83 -11.86
CA ILE A 375 7.36 -9.15 -13.12
C ILE A 375 5.92 -8.66 -13.08
N LEU A 376 5.72 -7.40 -13.43
CA LEU A 376 4.42 -6.77 -13.61
C LEU A 376 4.27 -6.32 -15.07
N GLU A 377 3.24 -6.81 -15.75
CA GLU A 377 2.93 -6.49 -17.15
C GLU A 377 1.79 -5.47 -17.23
N ARG A 378 2.10 -4.18 -17.38
CA ARG A 378 1.08 -3.12 -17.38
C ARG A 378 1.32 -2.09 -18.46
N ASP A 379 0.24 -1.64 -19.10
CA ASP A 379 0.28 -0.62 -20.16
C ASP A 379 1.29 -0.97 -21.28
N GLY A 380 1.39 -2.26 -21.62
CA GLY A 380 2.33 -2.78 -22.62
C GLY A 380 3.80 -2.76 -22.17
N ARG A 381 4.08 -2.55 -20.88
CA ARG A 381 5.43 -2.53 -20.30
C ARG A 381 5.59 -3.65 -19.28
N SER A 382 6.76 -4.27 -19.32
CA SER A 382 7.18 -5.32 -18.39
C SER A 382 8.18 -4.75 -17.38
N THR A 383 7.73 -4.44 -16.17
CA THR A 383 8.60 -3.93 -15.10
C THR A 383 8.90 -5.02 -14.08
N ILE A 384 10.05 -4.91 -13.43
CA ILE A 384 10.40 -5.68 -12.24
C ILE A 384 10.04 -4.79 -11.05
N GLU A 385 9.22 -5.32 -10.17
CA GLU A 385 8.60 -4.59 -9.05
C GLU A 385 8.77 -5.36 -7.73
N PRO A 386 8.64 -4.68 -6.57
CA PRO A 386 8.54 -5.34 -5.28
C PRO A 386 7.22 -6.10 -5.08
N PHE A 387 7.31 -7.27 -4.44
CA PHE A 387 6.19 -8.11 -4.05
C PHE A 387 6.37 -8.61 -2.62
N ALA A 388 5.24 -8.90 -1.97
CA ALA A 388 5.18 -9.53 -0.66
C ALA A 388 4.19 -10.70 -0.68
N PRO A 389 4.29 -11.66 0.27
CA PRO A 389 3.20 -12.59 0.53
C PRO A 389 1.89 -11.81 0.76
N GLY A 390 0.87 -12.08 -0.06
CA GLY A 390 -0.41 -11.39 -0.02
C GLY A 390 -1.48 -12.23 0.67
N MET A 391 -1.85 -13.36 0.04
CA MET A 391 -2.79 -14.35 0.59
C MET A 391 -2.12 -15.71 0.63
N VAL A 392 -1.71 -16.15 1.81
CA VAL A 392 -1.18 -17.51 2.04
C VAL A 392 -2.13 -18.21 3.00
N LEU A 393 -3.03 -19.01 2.47
CA LEU A 393 -4.20 -19.52 3.19
C LEU A 393 -4.38 -21.02 2.99
N THR A 394 -4.71 -21.72 4.07
CA THR A 394 -5.15 -23.12 4.01
C THR A 394 -6.62 -23.21 4.39
N LEU A 395 -7.48 -23.46 3.40
CA LEU A 395 -8.91 -23.66 3.59
C LEU A 395 -9.20 -25.12 3.97
N GLY A 396 -10.14 -25.34 4.89
CA GLY A 396 -10.65 -26.68 5.23
C GLY A 396 -10.02 -27.35 6.46
N MET A 397 -9.18 -26.65 7.22
CA MET A 397 -8.65 -27.17 8.50
C MET A 397 -9.58 -26.79 9.66
N GLY A 398 -10.64 -27.58 9.85
CA GLY A 398 -11.54 -27.51 11.00
C GLY A 398 -12.32 -28.82 11.17
N PRO A 399 -13.00 -29.05 12.30
CA PRO A 399 -13.70 -30.33 12.58
C PRO A 399 -14.87 -30.63 11.64
N ARG A 400 -15.27 -29.68 10.78
CA ARG A 400 -16.23 -29.88 9.68
C ARG A 400 -15.54 -29.86 8.33
N THR A 401 -15.57 -31.03 7.69
CA THR A 401 -15.00 -31.34 6.36
C THR A 401 -16.07 -31.22 5.28
N ASP A 402 -16.71 -30.05 5.16
CA ASP A 402 -17.64 -29.82 4.06
C ASP A 402 -16.86 -29.74 2.73
N PRO A 403 -17.24 -30.52 1.69
CA PRO A 403 -16.54 -30.50 0.41
C PRO A 403 -16.67 -29.13 -0.27
N LEU A 404 -15.59 -28.70 -0.93
CA LEU A 404 -15.59 -27.46 -1.72
C LEU A 404 -16.50 -27.60 -2.97
N PRO A 405 -17.15 -26.51 -3.45
CA PRO A 405 -17.91 -26.54 -4.69
C PRO A 405 -17.09 -27.03 -5.89
N GLU A 406 -17.73 -27.68 -6.87
CA GLU A 406 -17.06 -28.37 -7.99
C GLU A 406 -16.21 -27.43 -8.88
N ALA A 407 -16.59 -26.15 -9.01
CA ALA A 407 -15.78 -25.14 -9.69
C ALA A 407 -14.42 -24.86 -8.98
N SER A 408 -14.29 -25.26 -7.70
CA SER A 408 -13.11 -25.07 -6.85
C SER A 408 -12.24 -26.32 -6.71
N SER A 409 -12.72 -27.49 -7.15
CA SER A 409 -12.07 -28.80 -6.92
C SER A 409 -10.89 -29.07 -7.86
N SER A 410 -10.82 -28.35 -8.99
CA SER A 410 -9.86 -28.57 -10.07
C SER A 410 -8.42 -28.15 -9.76
N LEU A 411 -8.17 -27.46 -8.65
CA LEU A 411 -6.83 -26.97 -8.32
C LEU A 411 -6.10 -27.84 -7.27
N ILE A 412 -6.79 -28.39 -6.25
CA ILE A 412 -6.10 -29.01 -5.07
C ILE A 412 -6.91 -30.14 -4.37
N GLY A 413 -8.00 -30.63 -4.98
CA GLY A 413 -8.80 -31.74 -4.43
C GLY A 413 -9.96 -31.33 -3.49
N PRO A 414 -10.82 -32.27 -3.08
CA PRO A 414 -12.18 -31.98 -2.60
C PRO A 414 -12.30 -31.43 -1.17
N ARG A 415 -11.24 -31.42 -0.36
CA ARG A 415 -11.34 -31.17 1.11
C ARG A 415 -10.39 -30.12 1.69
N ALA A 416 -9.36 -29.69 0.95
CA ALA A 416 -8.48 -28.62 1.40
C ALA A 416 -7.96 -27.82 0.21
N ARG A 417 -8.01 -26.49 0.33
CA ARG A 417 -7.45 -25.59 -0.69
C ARG A 417 -6.35 -24.75 -0.06
N PHE A 418 -5.11 -25.01 -0.46
CA PHE A 418 -3.96 -24.17 -0.13
C PHE A 418 -3.75 -23.12 -1.23
N ALA A 419 -3.94 -21.84 -0.91
CA ALA A 419 -3.62 -20.75 -1.81
C ALA A 419 -2.35 -20.04 -1.34
N ARG A 420 -1.43 -19.78 -2.28
CA ARG A 420 -0.24 -18.96 -2.07
C ARG A 420 -0.16 -17.92 -3.16
N LEU A 421 -0.58 -16.70 -2.84
CA LEU A 421 -0.58 -15.56 -3.74
C LEU A 421 0.32 -14.46 -3.16
N TYR A 422 1.22 -13.95 -3.99
CA TYR A 422 1.98 -12.75 -3.68
C TYR A 422 1.27 -11.52 -4.23
N ALA A 423 1.29 -10.44 -3.48
CA ALA A 423 0.75 -9.15 -3.88
C ALA A 423 1.87 -8.22 -4.34
N PHE A 424 1.57 -7.43 -5.38
CA PHE A 424 2.33 -6.23 -5.68
C PHE A 424 2.37 -5.37 -4.41
N ALA A 425 3.54 -4.84 -4.08
CA ALA A 425 3.74 -4.09 -2.85
C ALA A 425 4.49 -2.79 -3.13
N ALA A 426 3.99 -1.68 -2.58
CA ALA A 426 4.75 -0.46 -2.38
C ALA A 426 5.32 -0.49 -0.94
N PRO A 427 6.61 -0.80 -0.72
CA PRO A 427 7.10 -1.10 0.63
C PRO A 427 7.11 0.09 1.59
N HIS A 428 7.09 1.34 1.08
CA HIS A 428 7.20 2.57 1.89
C HIS A 428 8.44 2.60 2.79
N THR A 429 9.56 2.10 2.26
CA THR A 429 10.87 2.05 2.91
C THR A 429 11.95 2.61 1.98
N THR A 430 11.57 3.60 1.18
CA THR A 430 12.44 4.21 0.16
C THR A 430 13.62 4.86 0.85
N ARG A 431 14.84 4.63 0.37
CA ARG A 431 16.06 5.28 0.85
C ARG A 431 16.74 6.04 -0.27
N ARG A 432 17.58 7.01 0.11
CA ARG A 432 18.38 7.79 -0.84
C ARG A 432 19.33 6.87 -1.61
N GLU A 433 19.96 5.96 -0.88
CA GLU A 433 20.85 4.94 -1.42
C GLU A 433 20.03 3.79 -2.01
N ALA A 434 20.43 3.31 -3.19
CA ALA A 434 19.87 2.08 -3.74
C ALA A 434 20.42 0.86 -2.98
N ARG A 435 19.69 -0.25 -3.03
CA ARG A 435 20.13 -1.53 -2.46
C ARG A 435 21.44 -2.00 -3.11
N GLY A 436 22.25 -2.74 -2.35
CA GLY A 436 23.44 -3.40 -2.87
C GLY A 436 23.11 -4.46 -3.93
N CYS A 437 24.04 -4.71 -4.85
CA CYS A 437 23.84 -5.63 -5.98
C CYS A 437 23.52 -7.05 -5.50
N GLU A 438 24.17 -7.50 -4.43
CA GLU A 438 24.00 -8.81 -3.81
C GLU A 438 22.56 -9.02 -3.32
N SER A 439 21.89 -7.96 -2.87
CA SER A 439 20.51 -8.03 -2.36
C SER A 439 19.47 -8.40 -3.42
N CYS A 440 19.83 -8.37 -4.71
CA CYS A 440 18.95 -8.78 -5.81
C CYS A 440 19.54 -9.97 -6.57
N HIS A 441 20.86 -10.00 -6.73
CA HIS A 441 21.55 -10.99 -7.54
C HIS A 441 21.97 -12.26 -6.78
N ARG A 442 22.01 -12.22 -5.45
CA ARG A 442 22.45 -13.35 -4.59
C ARG A 442 21.53 -13.63 -3.40
N ASP A 443 20.48 -12.83 -3.23
CA ASP A 443 19.50 -13.03 -2.17
C ASP A 443 18.36 -13.95 -2.66
N PRO A 444 18.20 -15.15 -2.10
CA PRO A 444 17.13 -16.06 -2.49
C PRO A 444 15.73 -15.52 -2.17
N GLU A 445 15.56 -14.67 -1.14
CA GLU A 445 14.28 -14.05 -0.83
C GLU A 445 13.90 -13.02 -1.91
N ALA A 446 14.87 -12.23 -2.37
CA ALA A 446 14.66 -11.28 -3.47
C ALA A 446 14.29 -11.99 -4.79
N LEU A 447 14.87 -13.16 -5.05
CA LEU A 447 14.55 -13.99 -6.23
C LEU A 447 13.27 -14.82 -6.09
N GLY A 448 12.64 -14.80 -4.91
CA GLY A 448 11.37 -15.49 -4.64
C GLY A 448 11.52 -16.96 -4.23
N TYR A 449 12.73 -17.45 -3.93
CA TYR A 449 12.97 -18.83 -3.49
C TYR A 449 12.66 -19.06 -2.01
N GLY A 450 12.42 -17.99 -1.25
CA GLY A 450 12.22 -18.03 0.19
C GLY A 450 13.53 -17.97 0.96
N HIS A 451 13.44 -17.96 2.30
CA HIS A 451 14.61 -17.84 3.16
C HIS A 451 15.45 -19.12 3.12
N GLY A 452 16.76 -18.96 3.00
CA GLY A 452 17.69 -20.09 2.93
C GLY A 452 19.09 -19.66 2.50
N THR A 453 19.94 -20.66 2.29
CA THR A 453 21.32 -20.46 1.84
C THR A 453 21.42 -20.68 0.34
N LEU A 454 21.84 -19.65 -0.40
CA LEU A 454 22.14 -19.72 -1.83
C LEU A 454 23.66 -19.64 -2.05
N ARG A 455 24.25 -20.72 -2.58
CA ARG A 455 25.70 -20.83 -2.75
C ARG A 455 26.09 -21.55 -4.03
N ILE A 456 27.30 -21.28 -4.51
CA ILE A 456 27.91 -22.05 -5.59
C ILE A 456 28.67 -23.22 -4.96
N VAL A 457 28.36 -24.44 -5.38
CA VAL A 457 29.05 -25.66 -4.97
C VAL A 457 29.69 -26.33 -6.18
N GLU A 458 30.71 -27.13 -5.94
CA GLU A 458 31.35 -27.95 -6.96
C GLU A 458 30.74 -29.34 -6.92
N GLU A 459 30.12 -29.77 -8.02
CA GLU A 459 29.61 -31.12 -8.16
C GLU A 459 30.19 -31.74 -9.44
N LYS A 460 30.85 -32.90 -9.32
CA LYS A 460 31.54 -33.57 -10.43
C LYS A 460 32.55 -32.67 -11.17
N GLY A 461 33.18 -31.73 -10.47
CA GLY A 461 34.16 -30.79 -11.03
C GLY A 461 33.54 -29.59 -11.75
N GLU A 462 32.20 -29.44 -11.76
CA GLU A 462 31.52 -28.30 -12.35
C GLU A 462 30.87 -27.43 -11.25
N PRO A 463 31.12 -26.10 -11.26
CA PRO A 463 30.42 -25.19 -10.34
C PRO A 463 28.93 -25.10 -10.70
N ARG A 464 28.06 -25.20 -9.70
CA ARG A 464 26.61 -25.07 -9.84
C ARG A 464 26.02 -24.27 -8.68
N TRP A 465 24.92 -23.55 -8.96
CA TRP A 465 24.12 -22.96 -7.90
C TRP A 465 23.35 -24.04 -7.13
N MET A 466 23.34 -23.92 -5.81
CA MET A 466 22.57 -24.75 -4.91
C MET A 466 21.85 -23.85 -3.91
N PHE A 467 20.55 -24.13 -3.70
CA PHE A 467 19.72 -23.47 -2.72
C PHE A 467 19.26 -24.49 -1.67
N GLU A 468 19.50 -24.17 -0.41
CA GLU A 468 19.05 -24.94 0.75
C GLU A 468 18.04 -24.08 1.54
N PRO A 469 16.73 -24.37 1.47
CA PRO A 469 15.74 -23.59 2.19
C PRO A 469 15.84 -23.80 3.70
N THR A 470 15.55 -22.75 4.48
CA THR A 470 15.46 -22.85 5.95
C THR A 470 14.20 -23.58 6.39
N TYR A 471 13.10 -23.39 5.66
CA TYR A 471 11.82 -23.99 5.99
C TYR A 471 11.59 -25.28 5.19
N GLU A 472 10.88 -26.22 5.81
CA GLU A 472 10.45 -27.44 5.14
C GLU A 472 9.54 -27.13 3.94
N LEU A 473 9.55 -28.05 2.98
CA LEU A 473 8.67 -27.98 1.83
C LEU A 473 7.24 -28.29 2.26
N SER A 474 6.33 -27.37 1.96
CA SER A 474 4.90 -27.56 2.18
C SER A 474 4.41 -28.84 1.48
N PRO A 475 3.53 -29.63 2.13
CA PRO A 475 2.96 -30.82 1.52
C PRO A 475 2.03 -30.48 0.35
N PHE A 476 1.54 -29.24 0.25
CA PHE A 476 0.56 -28.81 -0.74
C PHE A 476 1.17 -28.47 -2.10
N ASP A 477 2.28 -27.73 -2.12
CA ASP A 477 2.89 -27.18 -3.34
C ASP A 477 4.37 -27.54 -3.50
N ARG A 478 4.95 -28.21 -2.49
CA ARG A 478 6.37 -28.58 -2.43
C ARG A 478 7.29 -27.37 -2.54
N LEU A 479 6.85 -26.20 -2.05
CA LEU A 479 7.65 -25.00 -1.89
C LEU A 479 8.00 -24.75 -0.42
N PRO A 480 9.15 -24.12 -0.11
CA PRO A 480 9.39 -23.58 1.22
C PRO A 480 8.24 -22.68 1.67
N LYS A 481 7.98 -22.63 2.99
CA LYS A 481 6.84 -21.91 3.57
C LYS A 481 6.73 -20.45 3.10
N ASP A 482 7.84 -19.77 2.87
CA ASP A 482 7.94 -18.37 2.49
C ASP A 482 8.47 -18.14 1.08
N ALA A 483 8.49 -19.17 0.23
CA ALA A 483 8.85 -19.04 -1.18
C ALA A 483 7.67 -18.59 -2.02
N TRP A 484 7.95 -17.97 -3.15
CA TRP A 484 6.98 -17.68 -4.22
C TRP A 484 7.12 -18.64 -5.40
N ILE A 485 8.36 -19.01 -5.73
CA ILE A 485 8.71 -19.86 -6.86
C ILE A 485 9.75 -20.91 -6.44
N ARG A 486 9.77 -22.04 -7.14
CA ARG A 486 10.79 -23.06 -6.96
C ARG A 486 12.12 -22.55 -7.51
N PHE A 487 13.21 -22.96 -6.86
CA PHE A 487 14.56 -22.61 -7.28
C PHE A 487 14.81 -22.97 -8.75
N ARG A 488 15.18 -21.96 -9.55
CA ARG A 488 15.52 -22.08 -10.98
C ARG A 488 14.51 -22.90 -11.77
N SER A 489 13.23 -22.56 -11.64
CA SER A 489 12.15 -23.15 -12.44
C SER A 489 11.35 -22.09 -13.17
N GLU A 490 10.58 -22.51 -14.16
CA GLU A 490 9.52 -21.65 -14.68
C GLU A 490 8.41 -21.45 -13.65
N PRO A 491 7.74 -20.28 -13.64
CA PRO A 491 6.52 -20.08 -12.86
C PRO A 491 5.44 -21.08 -13.26
N ALA A 492 4.70 -21.61 -12.29
CA ALA A 492 3.59 -22.54 -12.52
C ALA A 492 2.29 -21.99 -11.91
N GLY A 493 1.22 -21.95 -12.71
CA GLY A 493 -0.12 -21.54 -12.25
C GLY A 493 -0.25 -20.05 -11.87
N SER A 494 -1.40 -19.70 -11.26
CA SER A 494 -1.66 -18.35 -10.75
C SER A 494 -1.07 -18.21 -9.35
N ALA A 495 0.03 -17.45 -9.23
CA ALA A 495 0.76 -17.25 -7.98
C ALA A 495 0.66 -15.81 -7.45
N SER A 496 -0.20 -14.97 -8.02
CA SER A 496 -0.33 -13.56 -7.63
C SER A 496 -1.78 -13.12 -7.42
N THR A 497 -1.95 -12.05 -6.64
CA THR A 497 -3.23 -11.34 -6.47
C THR A 497 -3.58 -10.43 -7.65
N ARG A 498 -2.73 -10.36 -8.68
CA ARG A 498 -2.95 -9.66 -9.95
C ARG A 498 -2.79 -10.63 -11.13
N LYS A 499 -3.60 -10.47 -12.18
CA LYS A 499 -3.50 -11.31 -13.39
C LYS A 499 -2.23 -11.02 -14.17
N GLU A 500 -1.82 -9.77 -14.14
CA GLU A 500 -0.67 -9.23 -14.85
C GLU A 500 0.65 -9.38 -14.10
N ALA A 501 0.64 -9.96 -12.90
CA ALA A 501 1.83 -10.14 -12.10
C ALA A 501 2.23 -11.62 -11.99
N ARG A 502 3.54 -11.86 -12.00
CA ARG A 502 4.11 -13.20 -11.93
C ARG A 502 5.49 -13.19 -11.26
N PRO A 503 5.94 -14.34 -10.73
CA PRO A 503 7.34 -14.50 -10.37
C PRO A 503 8.27 -14.24 -11.56
N LEU A 504 9.56 -14.05 -11.28
CA LEU A 504 10.59 -13.99 -12.31
C LEU A 504 10.58 -15.28 -13.14
N ASP A 505 10.59 -15.18 -14.47
CA ASP A 505 10.78 -16.34 -15.35
C ASP A 505 12.20 -16.94 -15.21
N LEU A 506 12.37 -18.19 -15.66
CA LEU A 506 13.66 -18.89 -15.54
C LEU A 506 14.80 -18.10 -16.21
N GLN A 507 14.52 -17.48 -17.35
CA GLN A 507 15.51 -16.65 -18.04
C GLN A 507 15.96 -15.47 -17.18
N THR A 508 15.03 -14.77 -16.53
CA THR A 508 15.33 -13.62 -15.66
C THR A 508 16.08 -14.08 -14.40
N GLN A 509 15.67 -15.20 -13.80
CA GLN A 509 16.38 -15.84 -12.68
C GLN A 509 17.84 -16.15 -13.05
N ASP A 510 18.06 -16.82 -14.19
CA ASP A 510 19.39 -17.20 -14.65
C ASP A 510 20.26 -15.98 -14.97
N ARG A 511 19.69 -14.93 -15.56
CA ARG A 511 20.42 -13.66 -15.79
C ARG A 511 20.84 -13.01 -14.47
N ALA A 512 19.96 -12.98 -13.47
CA ALA A 512 20.27 -12.41 -12.16
C ALA A 512 21.37 -13.20 -11.45
N LEU A 513 21.24 -14.53 -11.39
CA LEU A 513 22.22 -15.44 -10.78
C LEU A 513 23.57 -15.44 -11.51
N ARG A 514 23.57 -15.17 -12.82
CA ARG A 514 24.80 -15.03 -13.60
C ARG A 514 25.67 -13.88 -13.07
N VAL A 515 25.07 -12.72 -12.86
CA VAL A 515 25.75 -11.56 -12.24
C VAL A 515 26.10 -11.89 -10.79
N GLY A 516 25.20 -12.56 -10.07
CA GLY A 516 25.43 -13.04 -8.70
C GLY A 516 26.67 -13.91 -8.54
N ALA A 517 27.05 -14.68 -9.56
CA ALA A 517 28.25 -15.51 -9.52
C ALA A 517 29.53 -14.68 -9.56
N CYS A 518 29.55 -13.58 -10.32
CA CYS A 518 30.68 -12.65 -10.30
C CYS A 518 30.76 -11.93 -8.95
N LEU A 519 29.60 -11.54 -8.39
CA LEU A 519 29.50 -10.91 -7.07
C LEU A 519 29.87 -11.84 -5.89
N SER A 520 30.13 -13.14 -6.13
CA SER A 520 30.71 -14.00 -5.09
C SER A 520 32.22 -13.84 -4.91
N CYS A 521 32.89 -13.20 -5.88
CA CYS A 521 34.34 -13.00 -5.86
C CYS A 521 34.76 -11.54 -6.07
N HIS A 522 33.90 -10.73 -6.70
CA HIS A 522 34.19 -9.36 -7.10
C HIS A 522 33.32 -8.35 -6.36
N ASP A 523 33.91 -7.24 -5.98
CA ASP A 523 33.23 -6.12 -5.31
C ASP A 523 32.73 -5.16 -6.39
N ALA A 524 31.42 -4.98 -6.51
CA ALA A 524 30.82 -4.14 -7.55
C ALA A 524 31.28 -2.67 -7.51
N THR A 525 31.75 -2.19 -6.36
CA THR A 525 32.24 -0.83 -6.20
C THR A 525 33.71 -0.69 -6.60
N LYS A 526 34.53 -1.72 -6.38
CA LYS A 526 35.96 -1.73 -6.72
C LYS A 526 36.24 -2.26 -8.12
N ASP A 527 35.53 -3.31 -8.53
CA ASP A 527 35.70 -4.02 -9.79
C ASP A 527 34.69 -3.56 -10.85
N ARG A 528 34.33 -2.27 -10.83
CA ARG A 528 33.22 -1.69 -11.61
C ARG A 528 33.27 -2.05 -13.11
N ARG A 529 34.47 -2.11 -13.70
CA ARG A 529 34.66 -2.47 -15.13
C ARG A 529 34.04 -3.82 -15.48
N LEU A 530 34.06 -4.79 -14.56
CA LEU A 530 33.48 -6.11 -14.80
C LEU A 530 31.97 -6.06 -15.00
N PHE A 531 31.30 -5.08 -14.39
CA PHE A 531 29.85 -4.93 -14.39
C PHE A 531 29.35 -3.90 -15.43
N GLU A 532 30.25 -3.12 -16.04
CA GLU A 532 29.92 -2.16 -17.10
C GLU A 532 29.65 -2.85 -18.45
N ASP A 533 30.48 -3.83 -18.84
CA ASP A 533 30.23 -4.70 -19.98
C ASP A 533 30.33 -6.18 -19.58
N PHE A 534 29.22 -6.68 -19.04
CA PHE A 534 29.14 -8.05 -18.56
C PHE A 534 29.38 -9.09 -19.67
N GLY A 535 29.05 -8.78 -20.92
CA GLY A 535 29.29 -9.67 -22.05
C GLY A 535 30.78 -9.85 -22.33
N GLU A 536 31.55 -8.77 -22.24
CA GLU A 536 33.01 -8.80 -22.34
C GLU A 536 33.65 -9.55 -21.17
N SER A 537 33.20 -9.27 -19.94
CA SER A 537 33.69 -9.96 -18.73
C SER A 537 33.52 -11.48 -18.80
N LEU A 538 32.40 -11.95 -19.36
CA LEU A 538 32.17 -13.39 -19.56
C LEU A 538 33.12 -14.01 -20.59
N ARG A 539 33.52 -13.27 -21.64
CA ARG A 539 34.51 -13.79 -22.62
C ARG A 539 35.91 -13.87 -22.03
N GLY A 540 36.21 -13.03 -21.03
CA GLY A 540 37.51 -12.94 -20.35
C GLY A 540 37.66 -13.79 -19.09
N LEU A 541 36.78 -14.76 -18.83
CA LEU A 541 36.87 -15.59 -17.62
C LEU A 541 38.21 -16.33 -17.52
N SER A 542 38.86 -16.20 -16.35
CA SER A 542 40.08 -16.94 -16.03
C SER A 542 39.78 -18.42 -15.75
N SER A 543 40.80 -19.26 -15.86
CA SER A 543 40.73 -20.67 -15.45
C SER A 543 40.45 -20.87 -13.95
N SER A 544 40.70 -19.86 -13.13
CA SER A 544 40.38 -19.85 -11.70
C SER A 544 38.91 -19.49 -11.40
N CYS A 545 38.14 -19.06 -12.39
CA CYS A 545 36.76 -18.63 -12.17
C CYS A 545 35.82 -19.83 -11.97
N ARG A 546 35.14 -19.86 -10.81
CA ARG A 546 34.13 -20.87 -10.46
C ARG A 546 32.72 -20.49 -10.95
N PHE A 547 32.63 -20.03 -12.20
CA PHE A 547 31.37 -19.54 -12.75
C PHE A 547 30.41 -20.70 -13.10
N PRO A 548 29.18 -20.74 -12.54
CA PRO A 548 28.24 -21.82 -12.79
C PRO A 548 27.56 -21.67 -14.16
N GLY A 549 28.00 -22.47 -15.12
CA GLY A 549 27.40 -22.58 -16.46
C GLY A 549 28.42 -22.58 -17.60
N ARG A 550 27.98 -23.01 -18.80
CA ARG A 550 28.82 -22.93 -20.01
C ARG A 550 28.78 -21.51 -20.56
N VAL A 551 29.94 -20.86 -20.63
CA VAL A 551 30.09 -19.64 -21.44
C VAL A 551 30.32 -20.07 -22.87
N THR A 552 29.28 -19.95 -23.70
CA THR A 552 29.46 -19.98 -25.16
C THR A 552 30.30 -18.75 -25.53
N LYS A 553 31.52 -19.00 -26.00
CA LYS A 553 32.44 -17.96 -26.48
C LYS A 553 31.88 -17.22 -27.68
#